data_AF-A0A2P5HPA5-F1
#
_entry.id   AF-A0A2P5HPA5-F1
#
_cell.length_a   1.000
_cell.length_b   1.000
_cell.length_c   1.000
_cell.angle_alpha   90.00
_cell.angle_beta   90.00
_cell.angle_gamma   90.00
#
_symmetry.space_group_name_H-M   'P 1'
#
loop_
_entity.id
_entity.type
_entity.pdbx_description
1 polymer ?
#
loop_
_entity_poly.entity_id
_entity_poly.type
_entity_poly.pdbx_seq_one_letter_code
_entity_poly.pdbx_strand_id
1 'polypeptide(L)'
;MAVVGLVIITNKPRSQSECRLLSSLSSPSLALSQPYRLPARASPASNIQSAAPTATCSPGPVVDYTVVSGDTVTIISQKLSSGICNIAELNNLENPGFINLGQVLRVPTFPCSDDNTSCLAVPSDNNECVAVGEPTYTIESGDTFFIVAADMGLSVNALQGANPGVDPLLLQINQVINVPLCNP
;
A
#
# COMPACT_ATOMS: atom_id res chain seq x y z
N MET A 1 -22.27 13.07 24.70
CA MET A 1 -21.93 11.71 24.23
C MET A 1 -21.64 11.81 22.74
N ALA A 2 -20.38 11.96 22.36
CA ALA A 2 -19.96 11.95 20.95
C ALA A 2 -19.74 10.49 20.54
N VAL A 3 -20.42 10.05 19.50
CA VAL A 3 -20.28 8.70 18.95
C VAL A 3 -18.96 8.65 18.19
N VAL A 4 -17.97 7.97 18.76
CA VAL A 4 -16.71 7.67 18.08
C VAL A 4 -17.02 6.62 17.02
N GLY A 5 -17.10 7.06 15.76
CA GLY A 5 -17.19 6.18 14.61
C GLY A 5 -15.88 5.43 14.45
N LEU A 6 -15.87 4.17 14.87
CA LEU A 6 -14.79 3.23 14.61
C LEU A 6 -14.75 2.97 13.10
N VAL A 7 -13.88 3.68 12.38
CA VAL A 7 -13.52 3.32 11.01
C VAL A 7 -12.61 2.10 11.12
N ILE A 8 -13.19 0.91 10.97
CA ILE A 8 -12.40 -0.32 10.86
C ILE A 8 -11.63 -0.24 9.54
N ILE A 9 -10.32 -0.03 9.63
CA ILE A 9 -9.41 -0.15 8.50
C ILE A 9 -9.26 -1.64 8.20
N THR A 10 -10.24 -2.22 7.50
CA THR A 10 -10.12 -3.58 6.98
C THR A 10 -9.11 -3.55 5.83
N ASN A 11 -8.03 -4.32 5.95
CA ASN A 11 -7.07 -4.58 4.88
C ASN A 11 -7.84 -5.24 3.74
N LYS A 12 -8.24 -4.45 2.72
CA LYS A 12 -9.15 -4.90 1.66
C LYS A 12 -8.31 -5.69 0.65
N PRO A 13 -8.57 -7.00 0.45
CA PRO A 13 -7.86 -7.76 -0.58
C PRO A 13 -8.11 -7.12 -1.95
N ARG A 14 -7.06 -6.95 -2.75
CA ARG A 14 -7.19 -6.37 -4.10
C ARG A 14 -8.17 -7.20 -4.95
N SER A 15 -9.09 -6.50 -5.60
CA SER A 15 -9.99 -7.06 -6.61
C SER A 15 -9.23 -7.23 -7.93
N GLN A 16 -9.43 -8.36 -8.63
CA GLN A 16 -8.71 -8.74 -9.86
C GLN A 16 -8.73 -7.69 -11.00
N SER A 17 -9.62 -6.71 -10.95
CA SER A 17 -9.69 -5.59 -11.88
C SER A 17 -8.41 -4.73 -11.92
N GLU A 18 -7.59 -4.76 -10.87
CA GLU A 18 -6.32 -4.01 -10.82
C GLU A 18 -5.12 -4.83 -11.33
N CYS A 19 -5.25 -6.16 -11.48
CA CYS A 19 -4.20 -7.06 -11.96
C CYS A 19 -4.08 -7.12 -13.50
N ARG A 20 -4.88 -6.35 -14.26
CA ARG A 20 -4.93 -6.44 -15.72
C ARG A 20 -4.59 -5.11 -16.39
N LEU A 21 -3.34 -4.65 -16.30
CA LEU A 21 -2.85 -3.52 -17.10
C LEU A 21 -1.39 -3.68 -17.54
N LEU A 22 -1.04 -4.73 -18.31
CA LEU A 22 0.12 -4.71 -19.23
C LEU A 22 -0.13 -5.66 -20.42
N SER A 23 -1.07 -5.33 -21.31
CA SER A 23 -1.12 -5.92 -22.68
C SER A 23 -2.15 -5.35 -23.66
N SER A 24 -2.96 -4.34 -23.31
CA SER A 24 -3.80 -3.69 -24.34
C SER A 24 -3.99 -2.20 -24.10
N LEU A 25 -2.98 -1.39 -24.43
CA LEU A 25 -3.23 0.00 -24.78
C LEU A 25 -3.76 0.03 -26.22
N SER A 26 -5.07 -0.25 -26.38
CA SER A 26 -5.80 0.25 -27.54
C SER A 26 -6.30 1.64 -27.17
N SER A 27 -5.72 2.64 -27.80
CA SER A 27 -5.87 4.08 -27.56
C SER A 27 -7.33 4.56 -27.39
N PRO A 28 -7.59 5.62 -26.60
CA PRO A 28 -8.83 6.37 -26.72
C PRO A 28 -8.75 7.28 -27.95
N SER A 29 -9.49 6.93 -29.01
CA SER A 29 -9.70 7.83 -30.15
C SER A 29 -10.53 9.04 -29.72
N LEU A 30 -9.95 10.24 -29.84
CA LEU A 30 -10.65 11.52 -29.85
C LEU A 30 -11.55 11.57 -31.10
N ALA A 31 -12.87 11.60 -30.92
CA ALA A 31 -13.80 11.93 -31.99
C ALA A 31 -14.66 13.14 -31.59
N LEU A 32 -14.39 14.25 -32.27
CA LEU A 32 -15.24 15.44 -32.31
C LEU A 32 -16.58 15.14 -33.00
N SER A 33 -17.66 15.68 -32.41
CA SER A 33 -18.93 16.12 -33.03
C SER A 33 -19.64 15.25 -34.08
N GLN A 34 -20.91 14.90 -33.80
CA GLN A 34 -21.98 14.87 -34.81
C GLN A 34 -23.39 14.83 -34.13
N PRO A 35 -24.38 15.63 -34.58
CA PRO A 35 -25.75 15.57 -34.08
C PRO A 35 -26.71 14.80 -35.01
N TYR A 36 -27.86 14.41 -34.42
CA TYR A 36 -29.13 13.93 -35.02
C TYR A 36 -29.46 12.41 -35.10
N ARG A 37 -30.22 11.98 -34.08
CA ARG A 37 -31.46 11.15 -34.03
C ARG A 37 -31.80 10.12 -35.13
N LEU A 38 -32.21 8.93 -34.66
CA LEU A 38 -33.46 8.22 -35.03
C LEU A 38 -34.02 7.43 -33.81
N PRO A 39 -35.33 7.13 -33.75
CA PRO A 39 -35.94 6.42 -32.62
C PRO A 39 -35.62 4.92 -32.61
N ALA A 40 -35.28 4.41 -31.43
CA ALA A 40 -34.96 3.01 -31.20
C ALA A 40 -36.20 2.10 -31.29
N ARG A 41 -36.09 1.04 -32.09
CA ARG A 41 -36.98 -0.11 -32.04
C ARG A 41 -36.50 -1.03 -30.91
N ALA A 42 -37.33 -1.19 -29.89
CA ALA A 42 -37.07 -2.08 -28.77
C ALA A 42 -36.93 -3.53 -29.28
N SER A 43 -35.77 -4.13 -29.07
CA SER A 43 -35.60 -5.58 -29.10
C SER A 43 -35.87 -6.14 -27.69
N PRO A 44 -36.42 -7.34 -27.54
CA PRO A 44 -36.66 -7.93 -26.23
C PRO A 44 -35.31 -8.16 -25.52
N ALA A 45 -35.22 -7.69 -24.27
CA ALA A 45 -34.08 -7.95 -23.41
C ALA A 45 -34.02 -9.46 -23.10
N SER A 46 -33.09 -10.17 -23.77
CA SER A 46 -32.65 -11.48 -23.31
C SER A 46 -31.92 -11.28 -21.98
N ASN A 47 -32.59 -11.71 -20.91
CA ASN A 47 -32.03 -11.83 -19.58
C ASN A 47 -30.93 -12.90 -19.59
N ILE A 48 -29.70 -12.51 -19.91
CA ILE A 48 -28.52 -13.33 -19.66
C ILE A 48 -27.98 -12.86 -18.31
N GLN A 49 -28.49 -13.48 -17.24
CA GLN A 49 -27.83 -13.50 -15.94
C GLN A 49 -26.49 -14.22 -16.14
N SER A 50 -25.49 -13.48 -16.60
CA SER A 50 -24.10 -13.91 -16.61
C SER A 50 -23.69 -14.03 -15.16
N ALA A 51 -23.60 -15.25 -14.65
CA ALA A 51 -22.94 -15.51 -13.38
C ALA A 51 -21.50 -14.99 -13.54
N ALA A 52 -21.19 -13.88 -12.88
CA ALA A 52 -19.84 -13.35 -12.86
C ALA A 52 -18.92 -14.46 -12.34
N PRO A 53 -17.82 -14.79 -13.05
CA PRO A 53 -16.86 -15.76 -12.55
C PRO A 53 -16.40 -15.30 -11.16
N THR A 54 -16.59 -16.15 -10.16
CA THR A 54 -16.01 -15.95 -8.83
C THR A 54 -14.50 -15.99 -9.00
N ALA A 55 -13.91 -14.80 -9.01
CA ALA A 55 -12.48 -14.55 -9.06
C ALA A 55 -11.75 -15.35 -7.97
N THR A 56 -11.15 -16.49 -8.34
CA THR A 56 -10.23 -17.22 -7.46
C THR A 56 -8.88 -16.54 -7.51
N CYS A 57 -8.36 -16.17 -6.34
CA CYS A 57 -7.00 -15.64 -6.27
C CYS A 57 -5.99 -16.72 -6.71
N SER A 58 -5.01 -16.33 -7.53
CA SER A 58 -3.85 -17.14 -7.88
C SER A 58 -2.58 -16.36 -7.55
N PRO A 59 -1.79 -16.81 -6.55
CA PRO A 59 -0.50 -16.22 -6.25
C PRO A 59 0.44 -16.26 -7.47
N GLY A 60 1.27 -15.23 -7.61
CA GLY A 60 2.39 -15.24 -8.54
C GLY A 60 3.59 -16.03 -8.00
N PRO A 61 4.67 -16.15 -8.80
CA PRO A 61 5.90 -16.80 -8.36
C PRO A 61 6.63 -15.99 -7.28
N VAL A 62 7.53 -16.66 -6.58
CA VAL A 62 8.57 -16.01 -5.78
C VAL A 62 9.73 -15.64 -6.70
N VAL A 63 10.16 -14.39 -6.67
CA VAL A 63 11.25 -13.85 -7.49
C VAL A 63 12.42 -13.45 -6.60
N ASP A 64 13.64 -13.74 -7.01
CA ASP A 64 14.85 -13.24 -6.35
C ASP A 64 15.17 -11.83 -6.87
N TYR A 65 15.13 -10.84 -5.99
CA TYR A 65 15.38 -9.44 -6.28
C TYR A 65 16.67 -8.98 -5.61
N THR A 66 17.62 -8.44 -6.38
CA THR A 66 18.84 -7.85 -5.82
C THR A 66 18.60 -6.37 -5.52
N VAL A 67 18.75 -6.00 -4.24
CA VAL A 67 18.56 -4.63 -3.74
C VAL A 67 19.57 -3.70 -4.41
N VAL A 68 19.06 -2.60 -4.99
CA VAL A 68 19.87 -1.56 -5.61
C VAL A 68 19.78 -0.23 -4.84
N SER A 69 20.58 0.75 -5.26
CA SER A 69 20.60 2.07 -4.62
C SER A 69 19.23 2.73 -4.62
N GLY A 70 18.79 3.17 -3.43
CA GLY A 70 17.51 3.85 -3.23
C GLY A 70 16.31 2.93 -3.03
N ASP A 71 16.51 1.61 -2.98
CA ASP A 71 15.43 0.69 -2.63
C ASP A 71 15.12 0.69 -1.14
N THR A 72 13.83 0.58 -0.84
CA THR A 72 13.29 0.18 0.46
C THR A 72 12.37 -1.01 0.23
N VAL A 73 12.06 -1.79 1.28
CA VAL A 73 11.10 -2.92 1.14
C VAL A 73 9.74 -2.42 0.66
N THR A 74 9.31 -1.22 1.07
CA THR A 74 8.11 -0.55 0.58
C THR A 74 8.14 -0.30 -0.93
N ILE A 75 9.25 0.23 -1.46
CA ILE A 75 9.40 0.47 -2.89
C ILE A 75 9.43 -0.87 -3.66
N ILE A 76 10.13 -1.87 -3.14
CA ILE A 76 10.22 -3.21 -3.75
C ILE A 76 8.85 -3.90 -3.77
N SER A 77 8.09 -3.83 -2.67
CA SER A 77 6.76 -4.44 -2.58
C SER A 77 5.81 -3.84 -3.62
N GLN A 78 5.84 -2.52 -3.81
CA GLN A 78 5.06 -1.86 -4.85
C GLN A 78 5.49 -2.25 -6.26
N LYS A 79 6.80 -2.21 -6.54
CA LYS A 79 7.37 -2.58 -7.85
C LYS A 79 6.95 -3.99 -8.27
N LEU A 80 6.86 -4.91 -7.31
CA LEU A 80 6.60 -6.34 -7.56
C LEU A 80 5.18 -6.79 -7.17
N SER A 81 4.30 -5.85 -6.82
CA SER A 81 2.92 -6.13 -6.37
C SER A 81 2.88 -7.20 -5.27
N SER A 82 3.65 -6.98 -4.21
CA SER A 82 3.77 -7.82 -3.03
C SER A 82 3.37 -7.04 -1.77
N GLY A 83 3.40 -7.71 -0.60
CA GLY A 83 3.24 -7.05 0.70
C GLY A 83 4.58 -6.89 1.41
N ILE A 84 4.78 -5.77 2.12
CA ILE A 84 6.00 -5.48 2.91
C ILE A 84 6.28 -6.64 3.87
N CYS A 85 5.25 -7.09 4.59
CA CYS A 85 5.37 -8.13 5.60
C CYS A 85 5.47 -9.52 5.01
N ASN A 86 4.90 -9.76 3.82
CA ASN A 86 5.16 -10.99 3.09
C ASN A 86 6.64 -11.09 2.67
N ILE A 87 7.25 -9.99 2.24
CA ILE A 87 8.69 -9.95 1.94
C ILE A 87 9.51 -10.14 3.22
N ALA A 88 9.18 -9.41 4.28
CA ALA A 88 9.91 -9.47 5.54
C ALA A 88 9.91 -10.89 6.13
N GLU A 89 8.75 -11.53 6.21
CA GLU A 89 8.60 -12.88 6.72
C GLU A 89 9.37 -13.90 5.87
N LEU A 90 9.23 -13.85 4.55
CA LEU A 90 9.89 -14.82 3.66
C LEU A 90 11.42 -14.73 3.69
N ASN A 91 11.97 -13.58 4.09
CA ASN A 91 13.41 -13.32 4.18
C ASN A 91 13.93 -13.24 5.62
N ASN A 92 13.08 -13.47 6.62
CA ASN A 92 13.41 -13.31 8.04
C ASN A 92 14.01 -11.94 8.36
N LEU A 93 13.46 -10.87 7.76
CA LEU A 93 13.86 -9.51 8.08
C LEU A 93 13.25 -9.12 9.44
N GLU A 94 14.08 -9.01 10.46
CA GLU A 94 13.67 -8.48 11.77
C GLU A 94 13.21 -7.01 11.66
N ASN A 95 13.89 -6.25 10.79
CA ASN A 95 13.61 -4.85 10.54
C ASN A 95 13.43 -4.63 9.01
N PRO A 96 12.19 -4.54 8.52
CA PRO A 96 11.90 -4.26 7.10
C PRO A 96 12.41 -2.90 6.58
N GLY A 97 12.72 -1.95 7.46
CA GLY A 97 13.33 -0.68 7.09
C GLY A 97 14.83 -0.77 6.80
N PHE A 98 15.46 -1.90 7.11
CA PHE A 98 16.91 -2.07 6.97
C PHE A 98 17.25 -3.19 5.98
N ILE A 99 17.62 -2.81 4.76
CA ILE A 99 18.11 -3.72 3.72
C ILE A 99 19.43 -3.21 3.16
N ASN A 100 20.32 -4.13 2.76
CA ASN A 100 21.65 -3.79 2.29
C ASN A 100 21.74 -3.79 0.76
N LEU A 101 22.55 -2.91 0.18
CA LEU A 101 22.86 -2.93 -1.25
C LEU A 101 23.45 -4.28 -1.65
N GLY A 102 22.95 -4.86 -2.74
CA GLY A 102 23.35 -6.18 -3.21
C GLY A 102 22.73 -7.35 -2.45
N GLN A 103 21.94 -7.11 -1.40
CA GLN A 103 21.17 -8.15 -0.72
C GLN A 103 20.16 -8.76 -1.71
N VAL A 104 20.04 -10.09 -1.73
CA VAL A 104 19.02 -10.77 -2.52
C VAL A 104 17.82 -11.07 -1.63
N LEU A 105 16.65 -10.56 -2.02
CA LEU A 105 15.37 -10.79 -1.35
C LEU A 105 14.50 -11.71 -2.20
N ARG A 106 13.89 -12.71 -1.55
CA ARG A 106 12.84 -13.54 -2.12
C ARG A 106 11.51 -12.79 -2.01
N VAL A 107 10.92 -12.42 -3.13
CA VAL A 107 9.70 -11.59 -3.16
C VAL A 107 8.52 -12.40 -3.71
N PRO A 108 7.50 -12.70 -2.89
CA PRO A 108 6.29 -13.36 -3.39
C PRO A 108 5.45 -12.36 -4.18
N THR A 109 5.34 -12.55 -5.50
CA THR A 109 4.58 -11.62 -6.36
C THR A 109 3.10 -11.94 -6.35
N PHE A 110 2.24 -10.91 -6.38
CA PHE A 110 0.78 -11.03 -6.39
C PHE A 110 0.22 -12.00 -5.33
N PRO A 111 0.60 -11.90 -4.04
CA PRO A 111 0.04 -12.77 -3.01
C PRO A 111 -1.46 -12.53 -2.88
N CYS A 112 -2.20 -13.56 -2.47
CA CYS A 112 -3.65 -13.45 -2.28
C CYS A 112 -4.09 -12.51 -1.16
N SER A 113 -3.16 -12.24 -0.25
CA SER A 113 -3.30 -11.23 0.78
C SER A 113 -1.95 -10.54 0.88
N ASP A 114 -1.91 -9.28 0.44
CA ASP A 114 -0.79 -8.39 0.67
C ASP A 114 -0.85 -7.92 2.12
N ASP A 115 0.13 -8.38 2.90
CA ASP A 115 0.33 -7.91 4.25
C ASP A 115 1.39 -6.81 4.23
N ASN A 116 0.96 -5.60 4.55
CA ASN A 116 1.83 -4.44 4.62
C ASN A 116 2.02 -3.95 6.06
N THR A 117 1.35 -4.53 7.06
CA THR A 117 1.21 -3.91 8.37
C THR A 117 1.53 -4.81 9.56
N SER A 118 1.37 -6.13 9.46
CA SER A 118 1.53 -7.02 10.63
C SER A 118 2.95 -7.03 11.20
N CYS A 119 3.95 -6.94 10.33
CA CYS A 119 5.38 -6.86 10.65
C CYS A 119 5.85 -5.42 10.96
N LEU A 120 5.02 -4.40 10.72
CA LEU A 120 5.33 -3.02 11.09
C LEU A 120 5.12 -2.78 12.60
N ALA A 121 4.49 -3.72 13.29
CA ALA A 121 4.38 -3.73 14.74
C ALA A 121 5.68 -4.31 15.35
N VAL A 122 6.54 -3.45 15.88
CA VAL A 122 7.59 -3.88 16.82
C VAL A 122 6.97 -4.16 18.19
N PRO A 123 7.50 -5.13 18.98
CA PRO A 123 6.95 -5.47 20.28
C PRO A 123 7.20 -4.35 21.29
N SER A 124 6.13 -3.68 21.71
CA SER A 124 5.80 -3.35 23.11
C SER A 124 6.89 -2.77 24.03
N ASP A 125 7.76 -1.91 23.54
CA ASP A 125 8.32 -0.84 24.37
C ASP A 125 7.50 0.43 24.14
N ASN A 126 7.34 1.26 25.16
CA ASN A 126 6.42 2.41 25.26
C ASN A 126 6.72 3.58 24.28
N ASN A 127 7.11 3.27 23.05
CA ASN A 127 7.42 4.15 21.93
C ASN A 127 6.14 4.64 21.22
N GLU A 128 5.14 5.03 22.02
CA GLU A 128 3.88 5.59 21.53
C GLU A 128 3.98 7.09 21.22
N CYS A 129 4.95 7.76 21.84
CA CYS A 129 5.14 9.20 21.69
C CYS A 129 6.59 9.62 21.94
N VAL A 130 6.98 10.75 21.37
CA VAL A 130 8.28 11.38 21.61
C VAL A 130 8.15 12.35 22.78
N ALA A 131 9.02 12.24 23.78
CA ALA A 131 8.94 13.08 24.99
C ALA A 131 9.22 14.57 24.73
N VAL A 132 10.12 14.87 23.79
CA VAL A 132 10.49 16.24 23.40
C VAL A 132 10.79 16.22 21.90
N GLY A 133 10.22 17.15 21.14
CA GLY A 133 10.47 17.27 19.70
C GLY A 133 9.49 18.22 19.01
N GLU A 134 9.64 18.33 17.70
CA GLU A 134 8.70 19.06 16.85
C GLU A 134 7.41 18.23 16.66
N PRO A 135 6.22 18.85 16.63
CA PRO A 135 4.94 18.14 16.50
C PRO A 135 4.70 17.60 15.09
N THR A 136 5.61 17.88 14.15
CA THR A 136 5.48 17.50 12.74
C THR A 136 6.83 17.15 12.14
N TYR A 137 6.82 16.33 11.10
CA TYR A 137 7.98 15.96 10.31
C TYR A 137 7.66 16.09 8.81
N THR A 138 8.64 16.53 8.02
CA THR A 138 8.49 16.66 6.57
C THR A 138 9.20 15.49 5.90
N ILE A 139 8.44 14.69 5.15
CA ILE A 139 8.95 13.52 4.44
C ILE A 139 10.04 13.91 3.45
N GLU A 140 11.19 13.24 3.55
CA GLU A 140 12.34 13.35 2.69
C GLU A 140 12.39 12.24 1.63
N SER A 141 13.38 12.30 0.75
CA SER A 141 13.55 11.28 -0.29
C SER A 141 14.05 9.97 0.31
N GLY A 142 13.32 8.88 0.08
CA GLY A 142 13.66 7.55 0.60
C GLY A 142 12.96 7.19 1.91
N ASP A 143 12.25 8.15 2.51
CA ASP A 143 11.50 7.91 3.73
C ASP A 143 10.40 6.88 3.55
N THR A 144 10.23 6.12 4.62
CA THR A 144 9.06 5.27 4.85
C THR A 144 8.60 5.52 6.27
N PHE A 145 7.34 5.22 6.59
CA PHE A 145 6.88 5.27 7.98
C PHE A 145 7.71 4.37 8.90
N PHE A 146 8.31 3.30 8.34
CA PHE A 146 9.22 2.46 9.09
C PHE A 146 10.50 3.22 9.49
N ILE A 147 11.22 3.81 8.53
CA ILE A 147 12.48 4.52 8.77
C ILE A 147 12.24 5.72 9.70
N VAL A 148 11.23 6.53 9.40
CA VAL A 148 10.90 7.72 10.20
C VAL A 148 10.51 7.35 11.63
N ALA A 149 9.69 6.31 11.81
CA ALA A 149 9.33 5.86 13.15
C ALA A 149 10.56 5.31 13.90
N ALA A 150 11.40 4.50 13.24
CA ALA A 150 12.61 3.95 13.84
C ALA A 150 13.58 5.06 14.29
N ASP A 151 13.80 6.08 13.47
CA ASP A 151 14.69 7.21 13.77
C ASP A 151 14.19 8.05 14.96
N MET A 152 12.87 8.14 15.13
CA MET A 152 12.23 8.85 16.25
C MET A 152 12.03 7.99 17.50
N GLY A 153 12.36 6.70 17.44
CA GLY A 153 12.01 5.77 18.52
C GLY A 153 10.49 5.70 18.71
N LEU A 154 9.73 5.59 17.62
CA LEU A 154 8.29 5.37 17.60
C LEU A 154 7.97 3.99 17.05
N SER A 155 6.82 3.43 17.44
CA SER A 155 6.22 2.35 16.68
C SER A 155 5.62 2.90 15.38
N VAL A 156 5.63 2.11 14.30
CA VAL A 156 4.97 2.51 13.04
C VAL A 156 3.48 2.72 13.26
N ASN A 157 2.87 1.96 14.17
CA ASN A 157 1.46 2.11 14.53
C ASN A 157 1.19 3.46 15.21
N ALA A 158 2.04 3.90 16.14
CA ALA A 158 1.91 5.21 16.78
C ALA A 158 2.01 6.35 15.76
N LEU A 159 3.00 6.28 14.86
CA LEU A 159 3.15 7.27 13.79
C LEU A 159 1.96 7.25 12.83
N GLN A 160 1.49 6.08 12.42
CA GLN A 160 0.30 5.93 11.56
C GLN A 160 -0.98 6.41 12.25
N GLY A 161 -1.13 6.14 13.54
CA GLY A 161 -2.28 6.54 14.35
C GLY A 161 -2.37 8.06 14.49
N ALA A 162 -1.23 8.76 14.57
CA ALA A 162 -1.17 10.22 14.53
C ALA A 162 -1.50 10.82 13.14
N ASN A 163 -1.51 9.99 12.09
CA ASN A 163 -1.68 10.40 10.70
C ASN A 163 -2.86 9.66 10.01
N PRO A 164 -4.09 9.80 10.52
CA PRO A 164 -5.25 9.16 9.92
C PRO A 164 -5.46 9.66 8.48
N GLY A 165 -5.51 8.73 7.53
CA GLY A 165 -5.70 9.03 6.11
C GLY A 165 -4.40 9.21 5.30
N VAL A 166 -3.23 9.13 5.94
CA VAL A 166 -1.95 8.97 5.22
C VAL A 166 -1.73 7.49 4.92
N ASP A 167 -1.46 7.16 3.66
CA ASP A 167 -1.11 5.81 3.23
C ASP A 167 0.42 5.62 3.29
N PRO A 168 0.95 4.68 4.12
CA PRO A 168 2.38 4.38 4.20
C PRO A 168 3.05 3.99 2.90
N LEU A 169 2.28 3.49 1.93
CA LEU A 169 2.78 3.10 0.63
C LEU A 169 2.89 4.30 -0.31
N LEU A 170 2.23 5.42 -0.03
CA LEU A 170 2.12 6.54 -0.98
C LEU A 170 2.65 7.85 -0.38
N LEU A 171 3.70 7.78 0.43
CA LEU A 171 4.36 8.96 0.98
C LEU A 171 4.94 9.84 -0.13
N GLN A 172 4.75 11.14 0.00
CA GLN A 172 5.24 12.12 -0.96
C GLN A 172 6.36 12.95 -0.36
N ILE A 173 7.42 13.21 -1.12
CA ILE A 173 8.48 14.13 -0.71
C ILE A 173 7.86 15.51 -0.42
N ASN A 174 8.25 16.13 0.69
CA ASN A 174 7.70 17.35 1.28
C ASN A 174 6.29 17.22 1.88
N GLN A 175 5.73 16.02 1.96
CA GLN A 175 4.52 15.79 2.74
C GLN A 175 4.81 16.02 4.22
N VAL A 176 3.96 16.80 4.90
CA VAL A 176 4.07 16.99 6.35
C VAL A 176 3.20 15.96 7.04
N ILE A 177 3.78 15.23 7.99
CA ILE A 177 3.10 14.29 8.87
C ILE A 177 3.17 14.77 10.31
N ASN A 178 2.18 14.41 11.12
CA ASN A 178 2.18 14.66 12.55
C ASN A 178 3.11 13.68 13.26
N VAL A 179 3.81 14.15 14.29
CA VAL A 179 4.61 13.31 15.20
C VAL A 179 3.90 13.28 16.55
N PRO A 180 3.55 12.10 17.09
CA PRO A 180 2.92 12.02 18.40
C PRO A 180 3.91 12.45 19.49
N LEU A 181 3.57 13.51 20.23
CA LEU A 181 4.35 13.97 21.38
C LEU A 181 3.70 13.50 22.68
N CYS A 182 4.53 13.14 23.66
CA CYS A 182 4.03 12.79 24.97
C CYS A 182 3.48 14.06 25.62
N ASN A 183 2.24 14.00 26.11
CA ASN A 183 1.68 15.12 26.85
C ASN A 183 2.45 15.25 28.18
N PRO A 184 3.09 16.41 28.45
CA PRO A 184 3.90 16.59 29.65
C PRO A 184 3.04 16.64 30.94
#